data_AF-A0A838V2Z7-F1
#
_entry.id   AF-A0A838V2Z7-F1
#
_cell.length_a   1.000
_cell.length_b   1.000
_cell.length_c   1.000
_cell.angle_alpha   90.00
_cell.angle_beta   90.00
_cell.angle_gamma   90.00
#
_symmetry.space_group_name_H-M   'P 1'
#
loop_
_entity.id
_entity.type
_entity.pdbx_description
1 polymer ?
#
loop_
_entity_poly.entity_id
_entity_poly.type
_entity_poly.pdbx_seq_one_letter_code
_entity_poly.pdbx_strand_id
1 'polypeptide(L)'
;AAGRRYMAGWAMATELHVLNDPHMQRRAAGDDSLEALRGTAERLYAQLVVAANNPALPPSWTPRRFYRYLRWAWLVEGGAQYFARQVGLYRAAVIRRLRESSRPSFPPSRRDAVILGGTVFDLLENERGPEACERLVNGLLPGGTVPTLEDAFDARFRDIESAWRDHLRGMNRTGSAG
;
A
#
# COMPACT_ATOMS: atom_id res chain seq x y z
N ALA A 1 10.35 13.42 -0.10
CA ALA A 1 9.95 12.00 0.00
C ALA A 1 9.08 11.64 -1.20
N ALA A 2 9.40 10.55 -1.90
CA ALA A 2 8.68 10.11 -3.11
C ALA A 2 7.17 9.90 -2.88
N GLY A 3 6.78 9.37 -1.72
CA GLY A 3 5.37 9.11 -1.36
C GLY A 3 4.46 10.33 -1.38
N ARG A 4 4.98 11.54 -1.08
CA ARG A 4 4.16 12.76 -1.17
C ARG A 4 3.60 12.94 -2.57
N ARG A 5 4.34 12.62 -3.63
CA ARG A 5 3.85 12.82 -5.01
C ARG A 5 2.58 12.03 -5.31
N TYR A 6 2.39 10.87 -4.70
CA TYR A 6 1.21 10.02 -4.91
C TYR A 6 0.00 10.38 -4.02
N MET A 7 0.17 11.33 -3.08
CA MET A 7 -0.93 11.89 -2.29
C MET A 7 -1.67 12.97 -3.09
N ALA A 8 -2.58 12.57 -3.96
CA ALA A 8 -3.35 13.45 -4.85
C ALA A 8 -4.84 13.56 -4.50
N GLY A 9 -5.22 13.15 -3.29
CA GLY A 9 -6.59 13.24 -2.82
C GLY A 9 -6.76 12.70 -1.40
N TRP A 10 -7.97 12.82 -0.88
CA TRP A 10 -8.40 12.24 0.40
C TRP A 10 -9.85 11.80 0.33
N ALA A 11 -10.18 10.78 1.12
CA ALA A 11 -11.54 10.28 1.26
C ALA A 11 -12.19 10.84 2.53
N MET A 12 -13.43 11.28 2.40
CA MET A 12 -14.37 11.52 3.50
C MET A 12 -15.45 10.44 3.50
N ALA A 13 -16.35 10.47 4.48
CA ALA A 13 -17.38 9.44 4.63
C ALA A 13 -18.29 9.30 3.40
N THR A 14 -18.54 10.40 2.68
CA THR A 14 -19.47 10.47 1.54
C THR A 14 -18.85 11.09 0.28
N GLU A 15 -17.60 11.52 0.35
CA GLU A 15 -16.96 12.32 -0.71
C GLU A 15 -15.53 11.85 -0.95
N LEU A 16 -15.11 11.91 -2.21
CA LEU A 16 -13.72 11.74 -2.61
C LEU A 16 -13.24 13.06 -3.19
N HIS A 17 -12.19 13.63 -2.60
CA HIS A 17 -11.54 14.82 -3.13
C HIS A 17 -10.27 14.41 -3.84
N VAL A 18 -10.15 14.78 -5.11
CA VAL A 18 -8.97 14.51 -5.94
C VAL A 18 -8.47 15.79 -6.57
N LEU A 19 -7.17 15.86 -6.83
CA LEU A 19 -6.60 16.91 -7.67
C LEU A 19 -7.21 16.85 -9.07
N ASN A 20 -7.34 17.99 -9.74
CA ASN A 20 -7.75 18.00 -11.14
C ASN A 20 -6.59 17.58 -12.08
N ASP A 21 -6.93 17.22 -13.31
CA ASP A 21 -5.97 16.70 -14.30
C ASP A 21 -4.74 17.58 -14.52
N PRO A 22 -4.85 18.92 -14.70
CA PRO A 22 -3.67 19.77 -14.84
C PRO A 22 -2.72 19.69 -13.63
N HIS A 23 -3.24 19.56 -12.41
CA HIS A 23 -2.41 19.44 -11.22
C HIS A 23 -1.78 18.04 -11.08
N MET A 24 -2.49 16.99 -11.50
CA MET A 24 -1.93 15.63 -11.56
C MET A 24 -0.77 15.55 -12.57
N GLN A 25 -0.95 16.12 -13.77
CA GLN A 25 0.10 16.19 -14.80
C GLN A 25 1.36 16.89 -14.30
N ARG A 26 1.22 18.05 -13.64
CA ARG A 26 2.36 18.77 -13.05
C ARG A 26 3.08 18.01 -11.94
N ARG A 27 2.40 17.08 -11.27
CA ARG A 27 2.94 16.32 -10.12
C ARG A 27 3.59 15.01 -10.54
N ALA A 28 3.20 14.46 -11.68
CA ALA A 28 3.68 13.19 -12.19
C ALA A 28 5.20 13.20 -12.40
N ALA A 29 5.84 12.06 -12.12
CA ALA A 29 7.27 11.86 -12.32
C ALA A 29 7.60 11.08 -13.62
N GLY A 30 6.58 10.69 -14.39
CA GLY A 30 6.64 9.83 -15.57
C GLY A 30 5.26 9.23 -15.86
N ASP A 31 5.13 8.41 -16.89
CA ASP A 31 3.84 7.89 -17.36
C ASP A 31 3.13 7.01 -16.31
N ASP A 32 3.82 6.02 -15.74
CA ASP A 32 3.28 5.20 -14.64
C ASP A 32 2.82 6.07 -13.45
N SER A 33 3.59 7.12 -13.14
CA SER A 33 3.24 8.06 -12.08
C SER A 33 2.01 8.88 -12.44
N LEU A 34 1.83 9.27 -13.70
CA LEU A 34 0.66 10.00 -14.16
C LEU A 34 -0.58 9.10 -14.14
N GLU A 35 -0.45 7.85 -14.58
CA GLU A 35 -1.52 6.86 -14.55
C GLU A 35 -1.97 6.57 -13.12
N ALA A 36 -1.02 6.35 -12.18
CA ALA A 36 -1.33 6.18 -10.77
C ALA A 36 -2.03 7.41 -10.16
N LEU A 37 -1.68 8.62 -10.62
CA LEU A 37 -2.31 9.85 -10.17
C LEU A 37 -3.74 9.98 -10.71
N ARG A 38 -3.97 9.69 -12.00
CA ARG A 38 -5.30 9.68 -12.60
C ARG A 38 -6.22 8.66 -11.93
N GLY A 39 -5.68 7.50 -11.57
CA GLY A 39 -6.38 6.46 -10.82
C GLY A 39 -6.62 6.77 -9.32
N THR A 40 -6.41 8.01 -8.86
CA THR A 40 -6.53 8.33 -7.42
C THR A 40 -7.95 8.09 -6.91
N ALA A 41 -8.99 8.37 -7.70
CA ALA A 41 -10.37 8.18 -7.28
C ALA A 41 -10.68 6.71 -6.99
N GLU A 42 -10.25 5.80 -7.86
CA GLU A 42 -10.39 4.36 -7.74
C GLU A 42 -9.66 3.83 -6.51
N ARG A 43 -8.41 4.29 -6.29
CA ARG A 43 -7.64 3.92 -5.10
C ARG A 43 -8.31 4.41 -3.82
N LEU A 44 -8.80 5.65 -3.77
CA LEU A 44 -9.50 6.17 -2.59
C LEU A 44 -10.83 5.44 -2.35
N TYR A 45 -11.56 5.07 -3.40
CA TYR A 45 -12.74 4.24 -3.30
C TYR A 45 -12.40 2.86 -2.71
N ALA A 46 -11.32 2.22 -3.18
CA ALA A 46 -10.85 0.97 -2.60
C ALA A 46 -10.46 1.10 -1.11
N GLN A 47 -9.87 2.23 -0.69
CA GLN A 47 -9.63 2.49 0.74
C GLN A 47 -10.92 2.53 1.55
N LEU A 48 -11.98 3.16 1.03
CA LEU A 48 -13.30 3.18 1.68
C LEU A 48 -13.90 1.78 1.77
N VAL A 49 -13.82 0.98 0.71
CA VAL A 49 -14.32 -0.41 0.70
C VAL A 49 -13.56 -1.27 1.72
N VAL A 50 -12.23 -1.19 1.75
CA VAL A 50 -11.40 -1.90 2.74
C VAL A 50 -11.77 -1.48 4.17
N ALA A 51 -11.95 -0.19 4.42
CA ALA A 51 -12.35 0.31 5.74
C ALA A 51 -13.78 -0.10 6.12
N ALA A 52 -14.72 -0.12 5.17
CA ALA A 52 -16.11 -0.50 5.40
C ALA A 52 -16.28 -1.99 5.71
N ASN A 53 -15.46 -2.85 5.12
CA ASN A 53 -15.50 -4.30 5.32
C ASN A 53 -14.67 -4.77 6.52
N ASN A 54 -13.93 -3.88 7.18
CA ASN A 54 -13.07 -4.23 8.31
C ASN A 54 -13.42 -3.39 9.55
N PRO A 55 -14.17 -3.96 10.52
CA PRO A 55 -14.62 -3.22 11.69
C PRO A 55 -13.49 -2.75 12.62
N ALA A 56 -12.28 -3.32 12.46
CA ALA A 56 -11.09 -2.91 13.21
C ALA A 56 -10.38 -1.70 12.56
N LEU A 57 -10.62 -1.46 11.27
CA LEU A 57 -10.23 -0.23 10.57
C LEU A 57 -11.29 0.84 10.81
N PRO A 58 -10.89 2.10 11.07
CA PRO A 58 -11.84 3.12 11.48
C PRO A 58 -12.74 3.58 10.32
N PRO A 59 -14.08 3.60 10.48
CA PRO A 59 -15.00 4.17 9.49
C PRO A 59 -15.16 5.70 9.61
N SER A 60 -14.38 6.39 10.48
CA SER A 60 -14.53 7.83 10.72
C SER A 60 -13.33 8.47 11.44
N TRP A 61 -13.03 9.70 11.05
CA TRP A 61 -11.91 10.55 11.50
C TRP A 61 -12.11 11.06 12.95
N THR A 62 -11.64 10.32 13.94
CA THR A 62 -11.39 10.85 15.30
C THR A 62 -9.90 10.68 15.66
N PRO A 63 -9.29 11.50 16.54
CA PRO A 63 -7.85 11.44 16.82
C PRO A 63 -7.34 10.05 17.24
N ARG A 64 -8.08 9.35 18.13
CA ARG A 64 -7.73 7.98 18.57
C ARG A 64 -7.84 6.96 17.44
N ARG A 65 -8.80 7.14 16.54
CA ARG A 65 -9.00 6.31 15.34
C ARG A 65 -7.96 6.60 14.27
N PHE A 66 -7.49 7.84 14.16
CA PHE A 66 -6.39 8.25 13.28
C PHE A 66 -5.07 7.55 13.65
N TYR A 67 -4.75 7.40 14.93
CA TYR A 67 -3.57 6.61 15.33
C TYR A 67 -3.67 5.14 14.94
N ARG A 68 -4.89 4.57 14.96
CA ARG A 68 -5.16 3.19 14.55
C ARG A 68 -5.05 3.04 13.02
N TYR A 69 -5.59 4.00 12.26
CA TYR A 69 -5.36 4.13 10.82
C TYR A 69 -3.86 4.16 10.51
N LEU A 70 -3.11 4.99 11.22
CA LEU A 70 -1.68 5.10 11.01
C LEU A 70 -0.91 3.80 11.36
N ARG A 71 -1.41 2.92 12.23
CA ARG A 71 -0.80 1.60 12.45
C ARG A 71 -0.99 0.68 11.23
N TRP A 72 -2.12 0.80 10.55
CA TRP A 72 -2.52 -0.03 9.41
C TRP A 72 -2.37 0.67 8.06
N ALA A 73 -1.65 1.80 8.03
CA ALA A 73 -1.49 2.60 6.82
C ALA A 73 -0.94 1.77 5.66
N TRP A 74 0.02 0.87 5.91
CA TRP A 74 0.57 -0.02 4.88
C TRP A 74 -0.48 -0.97 4.30
N LEU A 75 -1.42 -1.46 5.13
CA LEU A 75 -2.47 -2.38 4.73
C LEU A 75 -3.54 -1.66 3.94
N VAL A 76 -3.95 -0.47 4.41
CA VAL A 76 -4.96 0.34 3.71
C VAL A 76 -4.44 0.86 2.38
N GLU A 77 -3.22 1.42 2.36
CA GLU A 77 -2.61 1.90 1.11
C GLU A 77 -2.29 0.76 0.16
N GLY A 78 -1.73 -0.35 0.68
CA GLY A 78 -1.38 -1.52 -0.12
C GLY A 78 -2.60 -2.24 -0.69
N GLY A 79 -3.61 -2.49 0.13
CA GLY A 79 -4.85 -3.12 -0.30
C GLY A 79 -5.58 -2.27 -1.32
N ALA A 80 -5.64 -0.95 -1.11
CA ALA A 80 -6.22 -0.05 -2.10
C ALA A 80 -5.45 -0.04 -3.43
N GLN A 81 -4.11 -0.07 -3.40
CA GLN A 81 -3.32 -0.22 -4.63
C GLN A 81 -3.58 -1.55 -5.32
N TYR A 82 -3.69 -2.64 -4.56
CA TYR A 82 -3.97 -3.98 -5.08
C TYR A 82 -5.33 -4.04 -5.78
N PHE A 83 -6.41 -3.67 -5.07
CA PHE A 83 -7.77 -3.74 -5.63
C PHE A 83 -8.02 -2.71 -6.74
N ALA A 84 -7.29 -1.59 -6.75
CA ALA A 84 -7.32 -0.64 -7.87
C ALA A 84 -6.37 -1.03 -9.02
N ARG A 85 -5.67 -2.18 -8.94
CA ARG A 85 -4.69 -2.67 -9.93
C ARG A 85 -3.54 -1.70 -10.21
N GLN A 86 -3.09 -0.97 -9.19
CA GLN A 86 -2.06 0.06 -9.30
C GLN A 86 -0.68 -0.35 -8.78
N VAL A 87 -0.51 -1.53 -8.17
CA VAL A 87 0.75 -1.93 -7.53
C VAL A 87 1.96 -1.77 -8.47
N GLY A 88 1.83 -2.19 -9.72
CA GLY A 88 2.89 -2.06 -10.74
C GLY A 88 3.29 -0.60 -11.04
N LEU A 89 2.34 0.35 -10.99
CA LEU A 89 2.57 1.77 -11.31
C LEU A 89 3.47 2.48 -10.27
N TYR A 90 3.68 1.86 -9.11
CA TYR A 90 4.55 2.40 -8.05
C TYR A 90 5.99 1.88 -8.17
N ARG A 91 6.29 0.99 -9.11
CA ARG A 91 7.60 0.33 -9.23
C ARG A 91 8.78 1.30 -9.26
N ALA A 92 8.71 2.35 -10.08
CA ALA A 92 9.77 3.36 -10.15
C ALA A 92 9.96 4.09 -8.80
N ALA A 93 8.87 4.37 -8.09
CA ALA A 93 8.92 4.99 -6.77
C ALA A 93 9.46 4.05 -5.69
N VAL A 94 9.14 2.75 -5.77
CA VAL A 94 9.74 1.69 -4.93
C VAL A 94 11.24 1.66 -5.13
N ILE A 95 11.71 1.52 -6.38
CA ILE A 95 13.15 1.48 -6.71
C ILE A 95 13.86 2.73 -6.18
N ARG A 96 13.27 3.92 -6.39
CA ARG A 96 13.83 5.17 -5.86
C ARG A 96 13.91 5.14 -4.33
N ARG A 97 12.88 4.65 -3.64
CA ARG A 97 12.86 4.54 -2.17
C ARG A 97 13.92 3.57 -1.66
N LEU A 98 14.20 2.48 -2.37
CA LEU A 98 15.23 1.50 -2.01
C LEU A 98 16.66 2.04 -2.15
N ARG A 99 16.88 3.09 -2.95
CA ARG A 99 18.16 3.79 -3.06
C ARG A 99 18.41 4.80 -1.93
N GLU A 100 17.40 5.13 -1.11
CA GLU A 100 17.57 6.00 0.05
C GLU A 100 18.35 5.26 1.17
N SER A 101 19.19 5.97 1.93
CA SER A 101 20.13 5.38 2.89
C SER A 101 19.49 4.57 4.03
N SER A 102 18.25 4.91 4.41
CA SER A 102 17.52 4.20 5.47
C SER A 102 16.81 2.96 4.93
N ARG A 103 17.12 1.78 5.50
CA ARG A 103 16.46 0.52 5.16
C ARG A 103 14.95 0.59 5.51
N PRO A 104 14.06 0.10 4.63
CA PRO A 104 12.63 0.02 4.95
C PRO A 104 12.35 -1.00 6.07
N SER A 105 11.42 -0.64 6.95
CA SER A 105 10.84 -1.54 7.96
C SER A 105 9.88 -2.53 7.30
N PHE A 106 9.67 -3.68 7.95
CA PHE A 106 8.60 -4.61 7.62
C PHE A 106 7.63 -4.76 8.81
N PRO A 107 6.30 -4.66 8.59
CA PRO A 107 5.68 -4.12 7.39
C PRO A 107 6.10 -2.66 7.13
N PRO A 108 5.78 -2.10 5.94
CA PRO A 108 6.11 -0.71 5.64
C PRO A 108 5.66 0.27 6.72
N SER A 109 6.54 1.19 7.08
CA SER A 109 6.22 2.27 8.02
C SER A 109 5.12 3.17 7.45
N ARG A 110 4.47 3.98 8.31
CA ARG A 110 3.52 5.04 7.89
C ARG A 110 4.07 5.93 6.77
N ARG A 111 5.36 6.27 6.85
CA ARG A 111 6.04 7.14 5.90
C ARG A 111 6.19 6.47 4.53
N ASP A 112 6.33 5.16 4.51
CA ASP A 112 6.57 4.37 3.32
C ASP A 112 5.33 3.63 2.82
N ALA A 113 4.22 3.64 3.57
CA ALA A 113 3.00 2.90 3.29
C ALA A 113 2.47 3.15 1.86
N VAL A 114 2.40 4.40 1.42
CA VAL A 114 1.95 4.77 0.07
C VAL A 114 2.88 4.21 -1.02
N ILE A 115 4.17 4.00 -0.74
CA ILE A 115 5.11 3.52 -1.77
C ILE A 115 5.30 2.00 -1.71
N LEU A 116 5.36 1.43 -0.50
CA LEU A 116 5.73 0.04 -0.28
C LEU A 116 4.55 -0.84 0.13
N GLY A 117 3.38 -0.28 0.46
CA GLY A 117 2.21 -1.06 0.87
C GLY A 117 1.82 -2.10 -0.16
N GLY A 118 1.74 -1.71 -1.44
CA GLY A 118 1.40 -2.63 -2.54
C GLY A 118 2.38 -3.80 -2.70
N THR A 119 3.65 -3.64 -2.31
CA THR A 119 4.65 -4.73 -2.42
C THR A 119 4.41 -5.88 -1.44
N VAL A 120 3.66 -5.65 -0.36
CA VAL A 120 3.22 -6.73 0.54
C VAL A 120 2.12 -7.56 -0.12
N PHE A 121 1.20 -6.89 -0.81
CA PHE A 121 0.11 -7.54 -1.56
C PHE A 121 0.60 -8.25 -2.81
N ASP A 122 1.57 -7.66 -3.54
CA ASP A 122 2.24 -8.31 -4.67
C ASP A 122 2.88 -9.63 -4.24
N LEU A 123 3.64 -9.62 -3.13
CA LEU A 123 4.23 -10.83 -2.58
C LEU A 123 3.15 -11.85 -2.18
N LEU A 124 2.12 -11.40 -1.46
CA LEU A 124 1.06 -12.28 -0.96
C LEU A 124 0.31 -12.96 -2.10
N GLU A 125 -0.06 -12.22 -3.15
CA GLU A 125 -0.73 -12.79 -4.32
C GLU A 125 0.19 -13.81 -5.01
N ASN A 126 1.47 -13.49 -5.18
CA ASN A 126 2.43 -14.39 -5.81
C ASN A 126 2.66 -15.70 -5.00
N GLU A 127 2.61 -15.65 -3.67
CA GLU A 127 2.88 -16.82 -2.81
C GLU A 127 1.63 -17.63 -2.45
N ARG A 128 0.46 -16.97 -2.32
CA ARG A 128 -0.77 -17.53 -1.74
C ARG A 128 -2.03 -17.26 -2.54
N GLY A 129 -1.97 -16.48 -3.61
CA GLY A 129 -3.10 -16.16 -4.47
C GLY A 129 -3.99 -15.02 -3.97
N PRO A 130 -4.99 -14.63 -4.79
CA PRO A 130 -5.85 -13.48 -4.53
C PRO A 130 -6.73 -13.63 -3.28
N GLU A 131 -7.16 -14.85 -2.95
CA GLU A 131 -7.99 -15.10 -1.76
C GLU A 131 -7.24 -14.75 -0.46
N ALA A 132 -5.92 -14.84 -0.45
CA ALA A 132 -5.11 -14.44 0.70
C ALA A 132 -5.06 -12.91 0.86
N CYS A 133 -5.00 -12.16 -0.24
CA CYS A 133 -5.12 -10.70 -0.25
C CYS A 133 -6.47 -10.24 0.28
N GLU A 134 -7.56 -10.91 -0.10
CA GLU A 134 -8.90 -10.65 0.44
C GLU A 134 -8.98 -10.93 1.95
N ARG A 135 -8.47 -12.09 2.41
CA ARG A 135 -8.43 -12.41 3.84
C ARG A 135 -7.67 -11.35 4.64
N LEU A 136 -6.52 -10.91 4.14
CA LEU A 136 -5.67 -9.91 4.79
C LEU A 136 -6.43 -8.59 5.05
N VAL A 137 -7.25 -8.13 4.10
CA VAL A 137 -8.02 -6.89 4.27
C VAL A 137 -9.31 -7.07 5.07
N ASN A 138 -9.89 -8.28 5.10
CA ASN A 138 -11.18 -8.53 5.74
C ASN A 138 -11.09 -8.75 7.26
N GLY A 139 -10.01 -9.37 7.76
CA GLY A 139 -9.94 -9.77 9.16
C GLY A 139 -8.61 -9.43 9.83
N LEU A 140 -8.58 -8.40 10.69
CA LEU A 140 -7.42 -8.16 11.55
C LEU A 140 -7.51 -9.05 12.79
N LEU A 141 -6.51 -9.91 12.98
CA LEU A 141 -6.50 -10.82 14.11
C LEU A 141 -6.16 -10.10 15.44
N PRO A 142 -6.70 -10.59 16.57
CA PRO A 142 -6.22 -10.20 17.89
C PRO A 142 -4.69 -10.36 17.99
N GLY A 143 -4.01 -9.39 18.59
CA GLY A 143 -2.53 -9.32 18.59
C GLY A 143 -1.96 -8.44 17.45
N GLY A 144 -2.77 -8.08 16.45
CA GLY A 144 -2.46 -7.07 15.45
C GLY A 144 -1.60 -7.60 14.30
N THR A 145 -0.63 -6.79 13.85
CA THR A 145 0.06 -7.00 12.57
C THR A 145 0.72 -8.36 12.41
N VAL A 146 1.45 -8.83 13.43
CA VAL A 146 2.20 -10.10 13.35
C VAL A 146 1.27 -11.28 13.07
N PRO A 147 0.30 -11.62 13.95
CA PRO A 147 -0.59 -12.75 13.69
C PRO A 147 -1.42 -12.57 12.43
N THR A 148 -1.82 -11.34 12.08
CA THR A 148 -2.58 -11.07 10.85
C THR A 148 -1.77 -11.40 9.59
N LEU A 149 -0.46 -11.08 9.56
CA LEU A 149 0.41 -11.44 8.44
C LEU A 149 0.71 -12.94 8.43
N GLU A 150 0.98 -13.54 9.59
CA GLU A 150 1.26 -14.97 9.68
C GLU A 150 0.09 -15.84 9.21
N ASP A 151 -1.15 -15.43 9.51
CA ASP A 151 -2.38 -16.08 9.03
C ASP A 151 -2.56 -15.90 7.51
N ALA A 152 -2.41 -14.68 6.99
CA ALA A 152 -2.58 -14.42 5.56
C ALA A 152 -1.56 -15.16 4.70
N PHE A 153 -0.30 -15.17 5.13
CA PHE A 153 0.81 -15.81 4.43
C PHE A 153 0.98 -17.29 4.79
N ASP A 154 0.28 -17.82 5.79
CA ASP A 154 0.51 -19.18 6.33
C ASP A 154 2.02 -19.45 6.52
N ALA A 155 2.70 -18.53 7.21
CA ALA A 155 4.15 -18.52 7.38
C ALA A 155 4.55 -17.71 8.62
N ARG A 156 5.76 -17.93 9.15
CA ARG A 156 6.23 -17.14 10.30
C ARG A 156 6.63 -15.73 9.88
N PHE A 157 6.43 -14.75 10.75
CA PHE A 157 6.67 -13.34 10.46
C PHE A 157 8.08 -13.04 9.94
N ARG A 158 9.09 -13.71 10.52
CA ARG A 158 10.50 -13.56 10.09
C ARG A 158 10.74 -14.09 8.67
N ASP A 159 10.02 -15.14 8.27
CA ASP A 159 10.17 -15.79 6.98
C ASP A 159 9.49 -14.93 5.90
N ILE A 160 8.31 -14.37 6.22
CA ILE A 160 7.61 -13.37 5.40
C ILE A 160 8.49 -12.11 5.22
N GLU A 161 9.08 -11.59 6.30
CA GLU A 161 9.97 -10.44 6.23
C GLU A 161 11.17 -10.70 5.30
N SER A 162 11.76 -11.89 5.39
CA SER A 162 12.88 -12.29 4.53
C SER A 162 12.45 -12.36 3.06
N ALA A 163 11.33 -13.03 2.78
CA ALA A 163 10.76 -13.15 1.44
C ALA A 163 10.45 -11.77 0.83
N TRP A 164 9.83 -10.88 1.61
CA TRP A 164 9.55 -9.51 1.18
C TRP A 164 10.82 -8.72 0.85
N ARG A 165 11.88 -8.90 1.64
CA ARG A 165 13.18 -8.27 1.38
C ARG A 165 13.82 -8.79 0.09
N ASP A 166 13.69 -10.08 -0.18
CA ASP A 166 14.19 -10.69 -1.42
C ASP A 166 13.37 -10.26 -2.64
N HIS A 167 12.05 -10.18 -2.49
CA HIS A 167 11.14 -9.63 -3.49
C HIS A 167 11.52 -8.18 -3.87
N LEU A 168 11.74 -7.29 -2.88
CA LEU A 168 12.20 -5.92 -3.12
C LEU A 168 13.56 -5.86 -3.83
N ARG A 169 14.50 -6.76 -3.49
CA ARG A 169 15.79 -6.87 -4.19
C ARG A 169 15.59 -7.32 -5.64
N GLY A 170 14.69 -8.26 -5.89
CA GLY A 170 14.30 -8.71 -7.23
C GLY A 170 13.78 -7.55 -8.09
N MET A 171 12.86 -6.74 -7.55
CA MET A 171 12.35 -5.56 -8.25
C MET A 171 13.45 -4.57 -8.67
N ASN A 172 14.44 -4.34 -7.80
CA ASN A 172 15.57 -3.44 -8.08
C ASN A 172 16.50 -3.99 -9.18
N ARG A 173 16.72 -5.31 -9.22
CA ARG A 173 17.55 -5.97 -10.24
C ARG A 173 16.93 -5.89 -11.63
N THR A 174 15.64 -6.21 -11.77
CA THR A 174 14.92 -6.13 -13.04
C THR A 174 14.83 -4.68 -13.55
N GLY A 175 14.98 -3.68 -12.68
CA GLY A 175 14.94 -2.25 -13.05
C GLY A 175 16.30 -1.64 -13.42
N SER A 176 17.39 -2.41 -13.33
CA SER A 176 18.75 -1.95 -13.69
C SER A 176 19.24 -2.50 -15.03
N ALA A 177 18.41 -3.31 -15.71
CA ALA A 177 18.70 -3.95 -17.00
C ALA A 177 17.94 -3.30 -18.17
N GLY A 178 17.40 -2.08 -17.99
CA GLY A 178 16.68 -1.30 -19.00
C GLY A 178 17.15 0.14 -19.05
#